data_AF-A0A8J7KYQ0-F1
#
_entry.id   AF-A0A8J7KYQ0-F1
#
_cell.length_a   1.000
_cell.length_b   1.000
_cell.length_c   1.000
_cell.angle_alpha   90.00
_cell.angle_beta   90.00
_cell.angle_gamma   90.00
#
_symmetry.space_group_name_H-M   'P 1'
#
loop_
_entity.id
_entity.type
_entity.pdbx_description
1 polymer ?
#
loop_
_entity_poly.entity_id
_entity_poly.type
_entity_poly.pdbx_seq_one_letter_code
_entity_poly.pdbx_strand_id
1 'polypeptide(L)'
;MALPRKLKFMNLFNDGMSYMGIATAVTLPKLTRKLGSYRGGGMNGAAPGADAVMLRFTGSYQRDDTGEIITVEVVMRGRHKEIDGGESKQGEDTEIKISTQCTYYKLTMDGKEMIEIDTINMIERVNGVDRLEQHRLAIGLV
;
A
#
# COMPACT_ATOMS: atom_id res chain seq x y z
N MET A 1 21.10 -21.38 4.01
CA MET A 1 20.09 -20.64 4.80
C MET A 1 20.42 -19.17 4.62
N ALA A 2 19.54 -18.37 4.05
CA ALA A 2 19.86 -16.99 3.69
C ALA A 2 19.58 -16.03 4.85
N LEU A 3 20.47 -15.05 5.06
CA LEU A 3 20.21 -14.01 6.07
C LEU A 3 19.01 -13.12 5.67
N PRO A 4 18.26 -12.60 6.65
CA PRO A 4 17.13 -11.71 6.39
C PRO A 4 17.61 -10.39 5.77
N ARG A 5 16.77 -9.80 4.92
CA ARG A 5 17.00 -8.46 4.37
C ARG A 5 16.53 -7.40 5.37
N LYS A 6 17.31 -6.33 5.55
CA LYS A 6 17.00 -5.19 6.43
C LYS A 6 16.68 -3.96 5.59
N LEU A 7 15.62 -3.24 5.95
CA LEU A 7 15.35 -1.91 5.40
C LEU A 7 16.48 -0.96 5.82
N LYS A 8 17.14 -0.31 4.85
CA LYS A 8 18.25 0.64 5.09
C LYS A 8 17.81 2.07 4.92
N PHE A 9 17.10 2.36 3.84
CA PHE A 9 16.57 3.69 3.56
C PHE A 9 15.14 3.58 3.08
N MET A 10 14.33 4.58 3.44
CA MET A 10 12.96 4.71 2.98
C MET A 10 12.66 6.14 2.55
N ASN A 11 11.68 6.27 1.68
CA ASN A 11 11.05 7.54 1.35
C ASN A 11 9.54 7.32 1.18
N LEU A 12 8.77 8.35 1.49
CA LEU A 12 7.34 8.42 1.24
C LEU A 12 7.09 9.61 0.33
N PHE A 13 6.28 9.43 -0.68
CA PHE A 13 5.83 10.48 -1.56
C PHE A 13 4.32 10.66 -1.38
N ASN A 14 3.89 11.90 -1.27
CA ASN A 14 2.48 12.28 -1.31
C ASN A 14 2.26 13.20 -2.50
N ASP A 15 1.50 12.77 -3.49
CA ASP A 15 1.26 13.49 -4.75
C ASP A 15 2.57 13.99 -5.42
N GLY A 16 3.61 13.16 -5.36
CA GLY A 16 4.93 13.45 -5.93
C GLY A 16 5.88 14.24 -5.03
N MET A 17 5.39 14.82 -3.92
CA MET A 17 6.24 15.49 -2.93
C MET A 17 6.94 14.47 -2.04
N SER A 18 8.26 14.55 -1.95
CA SER A 18 9.09 13.66 -1.13
C SER A 18 9.08 14.06 0.35
N TYR A 19 8.88 13.10 1.23
CA TYR A 19 8.90 13.24 2.70
C TYR A 19 10.16 12.63 3.32
N MET A 20 11.23 12.48 2.53
CA MET A 20 12.52 12.00 3.02
C MET A 20 13.01 12.85 4.19
N GLY A 21 13.34 12.21 5.31
CA GLY A 21 13.76 12.89 6.54
C GLY A 21 12.62 13.44 7.40
N ILE A 22 11.37 13.39 6.94
CA ILE A 22 10.16 13.76 7.69
C ILE A 22 9.39 12.50 8.10
N ALA A 23 9.15 11.59 7.15
CA ALA A 23 8.50 10.32 7.43
C ALA A 23 9.51 9.35 8.08
N THR A 24 9.38 9.15 9.39
CA THR A 24 10.26 8.27 10.19
C THR A 24 9.82 6.80 10.16
N ALA A 25 8.52 6.54 9.97
CA ALA A 25 7.96 5.20 9.90
C ALA A 25 6.81 5.11 8.90
N VAL A 26 6.68 3.97 8.22
CA VAL A 26 5.54 3.65 7.35
C VAL A 26 5.06 2.25 7.67
N THR A 27 3.76 2.12 7.98
CA THR A 27 3.10 0.83 8.13
C THR A 27 2.32 0.53 6.86
N LEU A 28 2.79 -0.46 6.09
CA LEU A 28 2.08 -0.92 4.91
C LEU A 28 0.78 -1.64 5.31
N PRO A 29 -0.29 -1.54 4.51
CA PRO A 29 -1.55 -2.19 4.82
C PRO A 29 -1.37 -3.71 4.91
N LYS A 30 -1.94 -4.30 5.95
CA LYS A 30 -1.95 -5.75 6.11
C LYS A 30 -2.86 -6.37 5.07
N LEU A 31 -2.29 -7.16 4.16
CA LEU A 31 -3.05 -7.90 3.17
C LEU A 31 -3.62 -9.18 3.82
N THR A 32 -4.93 -9.19 4.08
CA THR A 32 -5.64 -10.37 4.59
C THR A 32 -6.81 -10.72 3.69
N ARG A 33 -6.84 -11.97 3.21
CA ARG A 33 -8.03 -12.53 2.56
C ARG A 33 -9.04 -12.94 3.62
N LYS A 34 -10.20 -12.29 3.64
CA LYS A 34 -11.32 -12.69 4.50
C LYS A 34 -12.11 -13.80 3.79
N LEU A 35 -11.84 -15.06 4.14
CA LEU A 35 -12.41 -16.25 3.49
C LEU A 35 -13.79 -16.69 4.08
N GLY A 36 -14.41 -15.90 4.95
CA GLY A 36 -15.64 -16.27 5.65
C GLY A 36 -16.61 -15.11 5.89
N SER A 37 -17.88 -15.39 5.58
CA SER A 37 -19.09 -14.55 5.69
C SER A 37 -19.09 -13.27 4.86
N TYR A 38 -19.20 -13.46 3.54
CA TYR A 38 -19.85 -12.49 2.67
C TYR A 38 -21.30 -12.29 3.17
N ARG A 39 -21.58 -11.16 3.83
CA ARG A 39 -22.92 -10.60 3.89
C ARG A 39 -23.03 -9.63 2.73
N GLY A 40 -23.80 -10.01 1.72
CA GLY A 40 -24.21 -9.11 0.67
C GLY A 40 -24.94 -7.92 1.27
N GLY A 41 -24.55 -6.72 0.84
CA GLY A 41 -25.24 -5.48 1.09
C GLY A 41 -24.99 -4.58 -0.11
N GLY A 42 -26.06 -4.10 -0.73
CA GLY A 42 -26.09 -3.49 -2.06
C GLY A 42 -24.92 -2.58 -2.41
N MET A 43 -24.47 -2.66 -3.66
CA MET A 43 -23.68 -1.64 -4.34
C MET A 43 -24.49 -0.33 -4.41
N ASN A 44 -24.56 0.33 -3.26
CA ASN A 44 -24.93 1.73 -3.07
C ASN A 44 -23.98 2.28 -2.00
N GLY A 45 -22.69 2.24 -2.32
CA GLY A 45 -21.69 3.11 -1.72
C GLY A 45 -21.04 3.80 -2.90
N ALA A 46 -21.23 5.10 -3.03
CA ALA A 46 -20.62 5.91 -4.06
C ALA A 46 -19.17 5.45 -4.29
N ALA A 47 -18.83 5.12 -5.54
CA ALA A 47 -17.43 4.96 -5.94
C ALA A 47 -16.68 6.15 -5.35
N PRO A 48 -15.66 5.94 -4.48
CA PRO A 48 -14.92 7.04 -3.92
C PRO A 48 -14.38 7.85 -5.10
N GLY A 49 -14.93 9.05 -5.30
CA GLY A 49 -14.59 9.96 -6.38
C GLY A 49 -13.09 10.02 -6.61
N ALA A 50 -12.72 10.11 -7.89
CA ALA A 50 -11.39 9.98 -8.46
C ALA A 50 -10.31 10.92 -7.88
N ASP A 51 -10.65 11.79 -6.94
CA ASP A 51 -9.74 12.60 -6.12
C ASP A 51 -9.22 11.81 -4.92
N ALA A 52 -8.47 10.73 -5.19
CA ALA A 52 -7.85 9.93 -4.17
C ALA A 52 -6.34 10.17 -4.14
N VAL A 53 -5.82 10.45 -2.93
CA VAL A 53 -4.43 10.82 -2.69
C VAL A 53 -3.52 9.70 -3.17
N MET A 54 -2.51 10.05 -3.98
CA MET A 54 -1.52 9.10 -4.45
C MET A 54 -0.35 9.08 -3.46
N LEU A 55 -0.23 7.99 -2.72
CA LEU A 55 0.91 7.77 -1.84
C LEU A 55 1.84 6.75 -2.49
N ARG A 56 3.14 7.05 -2.52
CA ARG A 56 4.17 6.10 -2.95
C ARG A 56 5.19 5.90 -1.84
N PHE A 57 5.38 4.67 -1.40
CA PHE A 57 6.48 4.30 -0.54
C PHE A 57 7.59 3.66 -1.36
N THR A 58 8.84 4.01 -1.07
CA THR A 58 10.02 3.35 -1.63
C THR A 58 10.96 2.96 -0.50
N GLY A 59 11.40 1.71 -0.47
CA GLY A 59 12.34 1.18 0.51
C GLY A 59 13.49 0.44 -0.17
N SER A 60 14.72 0.65 0.32
CA SER A 60 15.89 -0.15 -0.07
C SER A 60 16.16 -1.18 1.00
N TYR A 61 16.13 -2.46 0.63
CA TYR A 61 16.38 -3.55 1.56
C TYR A 61 17.70 -4.21 1.19
N GLN A 62 18.60 -4.30 2.15
CA GLN A 62 19.91 -4.89 1.96
C GLN A 62 20.00 -6.23 2.70
N ARG A 63 20.57 -7.22 2.04
CA ARG A 63 20.90 -8.52 2.64
C ARG A 63 22.20 -8.41 3.46
N ASP A 64 22.21 -9.00 4.65
CA ASP A 64 23.37 -8.92 5.56
C ASP A 64 24.56 -9.80 5.15
N ASP A 65 24.34 -10.87 4.38
CA ASP A 65 25.39 -11.82 3.94
C ASP A 65 26.03 -11.40 2.62
N THR A 66 25.22 -11.05 1.61
CA THR A 66 25.69 -10.76 0.25
C THR A 66 25.83 -9.28 -0.05
N GLY A 67 25.27 -8.40 0.79
CA GLY A 67 25.16 -6.97 0.51
C GLY A 67 24.21 -6.61 -0.63
N GLU A 68 23.53 -7.61 -1.22
CA GLU A 68 22.56 -7.44 -2.30
C GLU A 68 21.45 -6.49 -1.86
N ILE A 69 21.19 -5.47 -2.69
CA ILE A 69 20.17 -4.46 -2.45
C ILE A 69 18.99 -4.77 -3.35
N ILE A 70 17.81 -4.88 -2.74
CA ILE A 70 16.54 -4.92 -3.46
C ILE A 70 15.79 -3.62 -3.25
N THR A 71 15.06 -3.22 -4.27
CA THR A 71 14.17 -2.07 -4.23
C THR A 71 12.73 -2.54 -4.03
N VAL A 72 12.03 -1.95 -3.06
CA VAL A 72 10.61 -2.19 -2.82
C VAL A 72 9.88 -0.89 -3.05
N GLU A 73 8.96 -0.89 -4.01
CA GLU A 73 8.06 0.22 -4.27
C GLU A 73 6.62 -0.21 -3.98
N VAL A 74 5.89 0.61 -3.22
CA VAL A 74 4.47 0.46 -3.00
C VAL A 74 3.77 1.71 -3.47
N VAL A 75 2.85 1.56 -4.42
CA VAL A 75 1.93 2.63 -4.82
C VAL A 75 0.57 2.32 -4.21
N MET A 76 0.01 3.29 -3.50
CA MET A 76 -1.32 3.18 -2.93
C MET A 76 -2.14 4.41 -3.30
N ARG A 77 -3.43 4.17 -3.53
CA ARG A 77 -4.42 5.23 -3.73
C ARG A 77 -5.52 5.03 -2.71
N GLY A 78 -5.97 6.12 -2.09
CA GLY A 78 -6.98 6.03 -1.07
C GLY A 78 -7.40 7.39 -0.52
N ARG A 79 -8.22 7.34 0.52
CA ARG A 79 -8.60 8.54 1.28
C ARG A 79 -8.04 8.44 2.68
N HIS A 80 -7.50 9.54 3.19
CA HIS A 80 -7.15 9.64 4.60
C HIS A 80 -8.45 9.50 5.41
N LYS A 81 -8.47 8.47 6.26
CA LYS A 81 -9.59 8.16 7.15
C LYS A 81 -9.47 8.96 8.44
N GLU A 82 -8.25 9.12 8.93
CA GLU A 82 -7.96 9.70 10.23
C GLU A 82 -6.58 10.37 10.21
N ILE A 83 -6.48 11.53 10.83
CA ILE A 83 -5.24 12.25 11.09
C ILE A 83 -5.18 12.46 12.61
N ASP A 84 -4.27 11.76 13.26
CA ASP A 84 -3.97 11.89 14.68
C ASP A 84 -2.71 12.76 14.81
N GLY A 85 -2.89 13.94 15.42
CA GLY A 85 -1.80 14.91 15.62
C GLY A 85 -0.85 14.53 16.76
N GLY A 86 -1.12 13.45 17.48
CA GLY A 86 -0.35 13.03 18.64
C GLY A 86 -0.50 13.96 19.85
N GLU A 87 0.31 13.70 20.87
CA GLU A 87 0.43 14.54 22.06
C GLU A 87 1.68 15.42 21.92
N SER A 88 1.54 16.74 22.03
CA SER A 88 2.68 17.66 21.95
C SER A 88 3.19 18.01 23.35
N LYS A 89 4.40 17.58 23.68
CA LYS A 89 5.08 17.90 24.95
C LYS A 89 6.27 18.81 24.70
N GLN A 90 6.55 19.72 25.63
CA GLN A 90 7.68 20.65 25.50
C GLN A 90 9.00 19.86 25.49
N GLY A 91 9.74 19.96 24.38
CA GLY A 91 11.04 19.32 24.22
C GLY A 91 11.01 17.88 23.69
N GLU A 92 9.83 17.33 23.39
CA GLU A 92 9.67 16.01 22.73
C GLU A 92 9.20 16.18 21.28
N ASP A 93 9.57 15.23 20.42
CA ASP A 93 9.10 15.20 19.04
C ASP A 93 7.61 14.79 19.01
N THR A 94 6.79 15.58 18.31
CA THR A 94 5.39 15.24 18.07
C THR A 94 5.26 14.26 16.89
N GLU A 95 4.71 13.08 17.14
CA GLU A 95 4.39 12.11 16.09
C GLU A 95 2.99 12.34 15.52
N ILE A 96 2.89 12.67 14.22
CA ILE A 96 1.61 12.71 13.49
C ILE A 96 1.38 11.36 12.82
N LYS A 97 0.23 10.73 13.08
CA LYS A 97 -0.18 9.46 12.47
C LYS A 97 -1.32 9.70 11.50
N ILE A 98 -1.14 9.26 10.26
CA ILE A 98 -2.15 9.37 9.20
C ILE A 98 -2.58 7.97 8.79
N SER A 99 -3.87 7.67 8.91
CA SER A 99 -4.46 6.39 8.50
C SER A 99 -5.19 6.56 7.17
N THR A 100 -4.87 5.72 6.19
CA THR A 100 -5.43 5.81 4.83
C THR A 100 -6.20 4.54 4.49
N GLN A 101 -7.46 4.68 4.08
CA GLN A 101 -8.23 3.61 3.46
C GLN A 101 -7.81 3.47 2.00
N CYS A 102 -7.07 2.41 1.69
CA CYS A 102 -6.57 2.15 0.34
C CYS A 102 -7.63 1.47 -0.53
N THR A 103 -7.90 2.02 -1.71
CA THR A 103 -8.75 1.43 -2.75
C THR A 103 -7.92 0.77 -3.86
N TYR A 104 -6.67 1.21 -4.02
CA TYR A 104 -5.65 0.64 -4.89
C TYR A 104 -4.37 0.39 -4.11
N TYR A 105 -3.73 -0.75 -4.36
CA TYR A 105 -2.45 -1.13 -3.80
C TYR A 105 -1.63 -1.89 -4.85
N LYS A 106 -0.41 -1.42 -5.13
CA LYS A 106 0.55 -2.10 -6.00
C LYS A 106 1.89 -2.22 -5.30
N LEU A 107 2.43 -3.43 -5.26
CA LEU A 107 3.73 -3.77 -4.71
C LEU A 107 4.65 -4.27 -5.82
N THR A 108 5.77 -3.59 -5.97
CA THR A 108 6.83 -3.89 -6.93
C THR A 108 8.12 -4.18 -6.15
N MET A 109 8.79 -5.29 -6.47
CA MET A 109 10.11 -5.63 -5.92
C MET A 109 11.09 -5.81 -7.06
N ASP A 110 12.21 -5.10 -7.05
CA ASP A 110 13.23 -5.11 -8.12
C ASP A 110 12.65 -4.86 -9.51
N GLY A 111 11.71 -3.91 -9.59
CA GLY A 111 11.00 -3.59 -10.83
C GLY A 111 9.96 -4.63 -11.26
N LYS A 112 9.82 -5.76 -10.55
CA LYS A 112 8.83 -6.79 -10.82
C LYS A 112 7.57 -6.57 -9.98
N GLU A 113 6.42 -6.51 -10.65
CA GLU A 113 5.13 -6.46 -9.97
C GLU A 113 4.85 -7.79 -9.25
N MET A 114 4.67 -7.69 -7.93
CA MET A 114 4.40 -8.83 -7.06
C MET A 114 2.91 -8.92 -6.73
N ILE A 115 2.29 -7.79 -6.42
CA ILE A 115 0.87 -7.72 -6.04
C ILE A 115 0.26 -6.45 -6.61
N GLU A 116 -0.92 -6.57 -7.22
CA GLU A 116 -1.79 -5.45 -7.55
C GLU A 116 -3.21 -5.78 -7.07
N ILE A 117 -3.79 -4.89 -6.26
CA ILE A 117 -5.15 -4.98 -5.74
C ILE A 117 -5.86 -3.69 -6.08
N ASP A 118 -6.93 -3.79 -6.86
CA ASP A 118 -7.84 -2.70 -7.16
C ASP A 118 -9.26 -3.14 -6.80
N THR A 119 -9.79 -2.53 -5.74
CA THR A 119 -11.15 -2.83 -5.25
C THR A 119 -12.25 -2.22 -6.11
N ILE A 120 -11.95 -1.19 -6.89
CA ILE A 120 -12.91 -0.52 -7.79
C ILE A 120 -13.05 -1.32 -9.07
N ASN A 121 -11.92 -1.70 -9.66
CA ASN A 121 -11.88 -2.45 -10.91
C ASN A 121 -11.91 -3.97 -10.71
N MET A 122 -12.06 -4.45 -9.47
CA MET A 122 -12.00 -5.86 -9.08
C MET A 122 -10.76 -6.59 -9.63
N ILE A 123 -9.57 -5.99 -9.49
CA ILE A 123 -8.31 -6.59 -9.89
C ILE A 123 -7.62 -7.16 -8.65
N GLU A 124 -7.22 -8.43 -8.71
CA GLU A 124 -6.32 -9.04 -7.72
C GLU A 124 -5.26 -9.84 -8.48
N ARG A 125 -4.15 -9.19 -8.83
CA ARG A 125 -3.00 -9.85 -9.45
C ARG A 125 -1.98 -10.20 -8.40
N VAL A 126 -1.53 -11.45 -8.43
CA VAL A 126 -0.47 -11.96 -7.55
C VAL A 126 0.54 -12.67 -8.43
N ASN A 127 1.78 -12.18 -8.43
CA ASN A 127 2.88 -12.66 -9.27
C ASN A 127 2.51 -12.71 -10.76
N GLY A 128 1.75 -11.72 -11.25
CA GLY A 128 1.30 -11.63 -12.64
C GLY A 128 0.06 -12.45 -12.99
N VAL A 129 -0.51 -13.23 -12.05
CA VAL A 129 -1.75 -13.99 -12.27
C VAL A 129 -2.93 -13.22 -11.67
N ASP A 130 -3.89 -12.84 -12.52
CA ASP A 130 -5.14 -12.21 -12.11
C ASP A 130 -6.12 -13.25 -11.58
N ARG A 131 -6.51 -13.12 -10.33
CA ARG A 131 -7.39 -14.08 -9.64
C ARG A 131 -8.87 -13.73 -9.76
N LEU A 132 -9.20 -12.54 -10.25
CA LEU A 132 -10.57 -12.05 -10.38
C LEU A 132 -11.02 -11.94 -11.84
N GLU A 133 -10.14 -12.22 -12.80
CA GLU A 133 -10.44 -12.18 -14.24
C GLU A 133 -11.71 -12.97 -14.62
N GLN A 134 -11.81 -14.23 -14.19
CA GLN A 134 -12.99 -15.05 -14.49
C GLN A 134 -14.28 -14.49 -13.86
N HIS A 135 -14.18 -13.89 -12.67
CA HIS A 135 -15.32 -13.26 -12.03
C HIS A 135 -15.74 -11.98 -12.75
N ARG A 136 -14.80 -11.16 -13.22
CA ARG A 136 -15.09 -9.94 -14.00
C ARG A 136 -15.77 -10.28 -15.32
N LEU A 137 -15.27 -11.28 -16.04
CA LEU A 137 -15.90 -11.79 -17.26
C LEU A 137 -17.32 -12.28 -17.01
N ALA A 138 -17.56 -12.99 -15.90
CA ALA A 138 -18.87 -13.52 -15.56
C ALA A 138 -19.93 -12.44 -15.23
N ILE A 139 -19.50 -11.23 -14.85
CA ILE A 139 -20.39 -10.10 -14.52
C ILE A 139 -20.37 -8.97 -15.55
N GLY A 140 -19.71 -9.19 -16.70
CA GLY A 140 -19.69 -8.24 -17.82
C GLY A 140 -18.80 -7.01 -17.60
N LEU A 141 -17.85 -7.05 -16.66
CA LEU A 141 -16.79 -6.05 -16.54
C LEU A 141 -15.62 -6.52 -17.41
N VAL A 142 -15.39 -5.82 -18.53
CA VAL A 142 -14.30 -6.09 -19.49
C VAL A 142 -13.21 -5.04 -19.32
#